data_AF-A0A8S2NYG3-F1
#
_entry.id   AF-A0A8S2NYG3-F1
#
_cell.length_a   1.000
_cell.length_b   1.000
_cell.length_c   1.000
_cell.angle_alpha   90.00
_cell.angle_beta   90.00
_cell.angle_gamma   90.00
#
_symmetry.space_group_name_H-M   'P 1'
#
loop_
_entity.id
_entity.type
_entity.pdbx_description
1 polymer ?
#
loop_
_entity_poly.entity_id
_entity_poly.type
_entity_poly.pdbx_seq_one_letter_code
_entity_poly.pdbx_strand_id
1 'polypeptide(L)'
;MAGLGHAQTVVLSLLDGLDGCHRTVVADNFFTSISLAERLLEHDTYLIETLRSNRAGSGSEVVQQNLRRGEVYGLGNKDGIQLIMWKDKKDVLTVCSEMDTCYDQISC
;
A
#
# COMPACT_ATOMS: atom_id res chain seq x y z
N MET A 1 -1.98 6.36 -24.75
CA MET A 1 -1.83 6.43 -23.28
C MET A 1 -2.96 5.63 -22.68
N ALA A 2 -2.68 4.58 -21.91
CA ALA A 2 -3.71 3.83 -21.20
C ALA A 2 -4.37 4.77 -20.18
N GLY A 3 -5.69 4.92 -20.20
CA GLY A 3 -6.40 5.79 -19.27
C GLY A 3 -6.20 5.31 -17.83
N LEU A 4 -6.01 6.24 -16.90
CA LEU A 4 -6.00 5.91 -15.48
C LEU A 4 -7.29 5.18 -15.12
N GLY A 5 -7.18 4.17 -14.26
CA GLY A 5 -8.35 3.46 -13.73
C GLY A 5 -9.23 4.42 -12.92
N HIS A 6 -10.55 4.21 -12.94
CA HIS A 6 -11.52 5.09 -12.28
C HIS A 6 -11.17 5.40 -10.81
N ALA A 7 -10.73 4.39 -10.07
CA ALA A 7 -10.38 4.53 -8.66
C ALA A 7 -9.15 5.44 -8.45
N GLN A 8 -8.13 5.30 -9.30
CA GLN A 8 -6.94 6.16 -9.29
C GLN A 8 -7.32 7.61 -9.59
N THR A 9 -8.20 7.83 -10.57
CA THR A 9 -8.70 9.17 -10.90
C THR A 9 -9.43 9.81 -9.72
N VAL A 10 -10.28 9.06 -9.01
CA VAL A 10 -10.99 9.57 -7.83
C VAL A 10 -10.01 10.01 -6.75
N VAL A 11 -9.00 9.20 -6.42
CA VAL A 11 -8.00 9.55 -5.40
C VAL A 11 -7.25 10.82 -5.80
N LEU A 12 -6.74 10.89 -7.03
CA LEU A 12 -5.99 12.07 -7.50
C LEU A 12 -6.86 13.33 -7.53
N SER A 13 -8.14 13.22 -7.89
CA SER A 13 -9.08 14.35 -7.84
C SER A 13 -9.37 14.83 -6.41
N LEU A 14 -9.42 13.93 -5.43
CA LEU A 14 -9.59 14.30 -4.01
C LEU A 14 -8.33 14.92 -3.40
N LEU A 15 -7.16 14.60 -3.96
CA LEU A 15 -5.87 15.13 -3.52
C LEU A 15 -5.46 16.42 -4.23
N ASP A 16 -6.26 16.94 -5.15
CA ASP A 16 -5.94 18.15 -5.92
C ASP A 16 -5.61 19.33 -4.98
N GLY A 17 -4.39 19.84 -5.06
CA GLY A 17 -3.87 20.92 -4.21
C GLY A 17 -3.46 20.48 -2.80
N LEU A 18 -3.46 19.19 -2.50
CA LEU A 18 -3.04 18.62 -1.21
C LEU A 18 -1.80 17.73 -1.32
N ASP A 19 -1.37 17.37 -2.53
CA ASP A 19 -0.15 16.61 -2.83
C ASP A 19 1.13 17.46 -2.66
N GLY A 20 2.30 16.81 -2.64
CA GLY A 20 3.60 17.49 -2.54
C GLY A 20 3.93 18.11 -1.18
N CYS A 21 3.25 17.65 -0.12
CA CYS A 21 3.32 18.24 1.22
C CYS A 21 3.76 17.24 2.31
N HIS A 22 4.50 16.17 1.97
CA HIS A 22 4.89 15.12 2.92
C HIS A 22 3.69 14.55 3.70
N ARG A 23 2.55 14.38 3.02
CA ARG A 23 1.31 13.87 3.63
C ARG A 23 1.11 12.41 3.30
N THR A 24 0.43 11.72 4.21
CA THR A 24 0.07 10.30 4.04
C THR A 24 -1.41 10.16 3.79
N VAL A 25 -1.73 9.52 2.66
CA VAL A 25 -3.08 9.15 2.27
C VAL A 25 -3.37 7.76 2.83
N VAL A 26 -4.43 7.65 3.61
CA VAL A 26 -4.94 6.37 4.09
C VAL A 26 -6.23 6.06 3.33
N ALA A 27 -6.27 4.95 2.60
CA ALA A 27 -7.40 4.63 1.73
C ALA A 27 -7.83 3.17 1.81
N ASP A 28 -9.06 2.93 1.37
CA ASP A 28 -9.66 1.60 1.34
C ASP A 28 -9.15 0.76 0.16
N ASN A 29 -9.18 -0.57 0.31
CA ASN A 29 -8.75 -1.53 -0.73
C ASN A 29 -9.42 -1.33 -2.10
N PHE A 30 -10.59 -0.69 -2.15
CA PHE A 30 -11.26 -0.38 -3.41
C PHE A 30 -10.39 0.48 -4.33
N PHE A 31 -9.63 1.42 -3.77
CA PHE A 31 -8.82 2.39 -4.50
C PHE A 31 -7.39 1.94 -4.81
N THR A 32 -7.02 0.74 -4.36
CA THR A 32 -5.63 0.30 -4.36
C THR A 32 -5.11 -0.17 -5.71
N SER A 33 -3.97 0.42 -6.09
CA SER A 33 -3.02 -0.13 -7.06
C SER A 33 -1.58 0.23 -6.66
N ILE A 34 -0.63 -0.64 -6.98
CA ILE A 34 0.81 -0.36 -6.79
C ILE A 34 1.20 0.91 -7.57
N SER A 35 0.66 1.08 -8.78
CA SER A 35 0.88 2.27 -9.61
C SER A 35 0.38 3.58 -8.99
N LEU A 36 -0.63 3.54 -8.12
CA LEU A 36 -1.07 4.72 -7.39
C LEU A 36 -0.04 5.07 -6.29
N ALA A 37 0.43 4.06 -5.55
CA ALA A 37 1.44 4.25 -4.52
C ALA A 37 2.74 4.85 -5.09
N GLU A 38 3.22 4.31 -6.22
CA GLU A 38 4.40 4.82 -6.93
C GLU A 38 4.20 6.28 -7.37
N ARG A 39 3.06 6.60 -7.99
CA ARG A 39 2.76 7.96 -8.45
C ARG A 39 2.67 8.96 -7.30
N LEU A 40 2.04 8.60 -6.19
CA LEU A 40 1.96 9.50 -5.03
C LEU A 40 3.36 9.74 -4.46
N LEU A 41 4.17 8.70 -4.37
CA LEU A 41 5.53 8.79 -3.84
C LEU A 41 6.44 9.66 -4.71
N GLU A 42 6.33 9.59 -6.04
CA GLU A 42 6.99 10.52 -6.97
C GLU A 42 6.62 11.99 -6.72
N HIS A 43 5.45 12.23 -6.14
CA HIS A 43 4.91 13.55 -5.80
C HIS A 43 4.97 13.84 -4.29
N ASP A 44 5.93 13.25 -3.58
CA ASP A 44 6.19 13.55 -2.16
C ASP A 44 4.93 13.39 -1.27
N THR A 45 4.13 12.39 -1.61
CA THR A 45 2.87 12.05 -0.95
C THR A 45 2.87 10.55 -0.73
N TYR A 46 2.60 10.11 0.49
CA TYR A 46 2.67 8.71 0.85
C TYR A 46 1.29 8.05 0.83
N LEU A 47 1.29 6.73 0.75
CA LEU A 47 0.07 5.92 0.69
C LEU A 47 0.16 4.78 1.69
N ILE A 48 -0.90 4.57 2.46
CA ILE A 48 -1.13 3.40 3.30
C ILE A 48 -2.50 2.83 2.97
N GLU A 49 -2.55 1.60 2.48
CA GLU A 49 -3.80 0.95 2.09
C GLU A 49 -3.76 -0.55 2.29
N THR A 50 -4.93 -1.14 2.55
CA THR A 50 -5.07 -2.61 2.51
C THR A 50 -5.11 -3.10 1.07
N LEU A 51 -4.33 -4.13 0.74
CA LEU A 51 -4.26 -4.72 -0.59
C LEU A 51 -4.90 -6.11 -0.56
N ARG A 52 -5.78 -6.41 -1.53
CA ARG A 52 -6.25 -7.78 -1.72
C ARG A 52 -5.13 -8.65 -2.29
N SER A 53 -4.95 -9.85 -1.76
CA SER A 53 -3.87 -10.77 -2.18
C SER A 53 -3.84 -11.05 -3.68
N ASN A 54 -5.00 -11.09 -4.34
CA ASN A 54 -5.09 -11.26 -5.79
C ASN A 54 -4.58 -10.06 -6.60
N ARG A 55 -4.54 -8.85 -6.01
CA ARG A 55 -4.01 -7.63 -6.64
C ARG A 55 -2.49 -7.45 -6.46
N ALA A 56 -1.90 -8.10 -5.46
CA ALA A 56 -0.45 -8.17 -5.28
C ALA A 56 0.25 -9.10 -6.29
N GLY A 57 -0.54 -9.89 -7.02
CA GLY A 57 -0.05 -11.00 -7.82
C GLY A 57 0.23 -12.22 -6.94
N SER A 58 -0.33 -13.37 -7.32
CA SER A 58 -0.15 -14.65 -6.61
C SER A 58 1.30 -15.13 -6.56
N GLY A 59 2.19 -14.55 -7.36
CA GLY A 59 3.63 -14.82 -7.38
C GLY A 59 4.47 -13.96 -6.43
N SER A 60 3.89 -12.98 -5.74
CA SER A 60 4.66 -12.16 -4.79
C SER A 60 5.07 -13.00 -3.57
N GLU A 61 6.36 -12.90 -3.19
CA GLU A 61 6.93 -13.65 -2.07
C GLU A 61 6.18 -13.39 -0.75
N VAL A 62 5.67 -12.16 -0.56
CA VAL A 62 4.85 -11.78 0.59
C VAL A 62 3.55 -12.59 0.67
N VAL A 63 2.90 -12.88 -0.46
CA VAL A 63 1.62 -13.63 -0.52
C VAL A 63 1.82 -15.13 -0.31
N GLN A 64 3.05 -15.63 -0.49
CA GLN A 64 3.39 -17.04 -0.31
C GLN A 64 3.76 -17.38 1.14
N GLN A 65 3.89 -16.39 2.01
CA GLN A 65 4.24 -16.62 3.41
C GLN A 65 3.10 -17.30 4.16
N ASN A 66 3.45 -18.31 4.97
CA ASN A 66 2.51 -18.98 5.86
C ASN A 66 2.73 -18.52 7.30
N LEU A 67 2.17 -17.37 7.64
CA LEU A 67 2.30 -16.77 8.96
C LEU A 67 1.46 -17.51 10.00
N ARG A 68 1.88 -17.44 11.26
CA ARG A 68 1.07 -17.73 12.44
C ARG A 68 0.35 -16.46 12.90
N ARG A 69 -0.72 -16.63 13.68
CA ARG A 69 -1.43 -15.49 14.26
C ARG A 69 -0.47 -14.64 15.12
N GLY A 70 -0.43 -13.34 14.85
CA GLY A 70 0.49 -12.38 15.49
C GLY A 70 1.83 -12.22 14.76
N GLU A 71 2.12 -13.01 13.73
CA GLU A 71 3.33 -12.84 12.92
C GLU A 71 3.12 -11.83 11.79
N VAL A 72 4.24 -11.24 11.38
CA VAL A 72 4.33 -10.17 10.39
C VAL A 72 5.50 -10.48 9.47
N TYR A 73 5.32 -10.22 8.19
CA TYR A 73 6.39 -10.32 7.19
C TYR A 73 6.24 -9.20 6.17
N GLY A 74 7.35 -8.56 5.79
CA GLY A 74 7.33 -7.43 4.87
C GLY A 74 8.47 -7.48 3.86
N LEU A 75 8.21 -6.93 2.68
CA LEU A 75 9.17 -6.74 1.60
C LEU A 75 9.10 -5.31 1.09
N GLY A 76 10.24 -4.66 0.96
CA GLY A 76 10.38 -3.36 0.32
C GLY A 76 11.01 -3.50 -1.06
N ASN A 77 10.56 -2.67 -2.01
CA ASN A 77 11.31 -2.45 -3.24
C ASN A 77 12.27 -1.25 -3.07
N LYS A 78 13.15 -1.06 -4.06
CA LYS A 78 14.12 0.04 -4.10
C LYS A 78 13.47 1.43 -4.21
N ASP A 79 12.21 1.48 -4.65
CA ASP A 79 11.47 2.70 -4.92
C ASP A 79 10.76 3.20 -3.64
N GLY A 80 10.87 2.47 -2.52
CA GLY A 80 10.28 2.85 -1.23
C GLY A 80 8.88 2.28 -0.98
N ILE A 81 8.36 1.45 -1.88
CA ILE A 81 7.09 0.74 -1.69
C ILE A 81 7.32 -0.53 -0.88
N GLN A 82 6.55 -0.69 0.19
CA GLN A 82 6.54 -1.85 1.05
C GLN A 82 5.22 -2.62 0.92
N LEU A 83 5.34 -3.94 0.83
CA LEU A 83 4.25 -4.88 0.99
C LEU A 83 4.41 -5.57 2.33
N ILE A 84 3.40 -5.47 3.19
CA ILE A 84 3.45 -6.05 4.53
C ILE A 84 2.24 -6.95 4.73
N MET A 85 2.50 -8.19 5.11
CA MET A 85 1.48 -9.15 5.50
C MET A 85 1.56 -9.40 7.00
N TRP A 86 0.40 -9.38 7.66
CA TRP A 86 0.26 -9.83 9.04
C TRP A 86 -0.94 -10.74 9.16
N LYS A 87 -0.93 -11.62 10.17
CA LYS A 87 -2.01 -12.58 10.37
C LYS A 87 -2.72 -12.39 11.70
N ASP A 88 -4.02 -12.12 11.63
CA ASP A 88 -4.93 -12.29 12.77
C ASP A 88 -5.76 -13.58 12.57
N LYS A 89 -7.07 -13.46 12.33
CA LYS A 89 -7.92 -14.57 11.89
C LYS A 89 -7.70 -14.93 10.43
N LYS A 90 -7.27 -13.96 9.63
CA LYS A 90 -6.97 -14.07 8.20
C LYS A 90 -5.71 -13.26 7.91
N ASP A 91 -5.09 -13.55 6.78
CA ASP A 91 -3.97 -12.76 6.30
C ASP A 91 -4.50 -11.40 5.82
N VAL A 92 -3.84 -10.34 6.27
CA VAL A 92 -4.10 -8.96 5.86
C VAL A 92 -2.83 -8.45 5.21
N LEU A 93 -2.95 -8.00 3.98
CA LEU A 93 -1.86 -7.44 3.20
C LEU A 93 -2.06 -5.93 3.08
N THR A 94 -0.97 -5.19 3.20
CA THR A 94 -0.93 -3.73 3.18
C THR A 94 0.14 -3.27 2.19
N VAL A 95 -0.18 -2.25 1.40
CA VAL A 95 0.79 -1.43 0.66
C VAL A 95 1.07 -0.18 1.47
N CYS A 96 2.34 0.16 1.62
CA CYS A 96 2.79 1.32 2.37
C CYS A 96 3.97 1.96 1.63
N SER A 97 3.99 3.28 1.47
CA SER A 97 5.16 4.00 0.93
C SER A 97 5.88 4.90 1.94
N GLU A 98 5.35 5.00 3.16
CA GLU A 98 5.95 5.78 4.25
C GLU A 98 6.69 4.89 5.24
N MET A 99 8.01 4.86 5.17
CA MET A 99 8.85 3.86 5.87
C MET A 99 8.70 3.84 7.40
N ASP A 100 8.51 5.01 8.03
CA ASP A 100 8.46 5.13 9.49
C ASP A 100 7.11 4.65 10.07
N THR A 101 6.01 4.79 9.31
CA THR A 101 4.65 4.56 9.83
C THR A 101 4.25 3.09 9.82
N CYS A 102 4.81 2.27 8.91
CA CYS A 102 4.32 0.92 8.70
C CYS A 102 4.68 -0.06 9.83
N TYR A 103 5.77 0.17 10.58
CA TYR A 103 6.16 -0.67 11.71
C TYR A 103 5.38 -0.34 12.99
N ASP A 104 5.03 0.93 13.18
CA ASP A 104 4.31 1.41 14.36
C ASP A 104 2.83 1.00 14.34
N GLN A 105 2.20 0.87 13.16
CA GLN A 105 0.81 0.42 13.04
C GLN A 105 0.60 -1.07 13.37
N ILE A 106 1.66 -1.88 13.31
CA ILE A 106 1.57 -3.34 13.49
C ILE A 106 1.96 -3.76 14.91
N SER A 107 2.59 -2.86 15.66
CA SER A 107 3.06 -3.09 17.03
C SER A 107 2.08 -2.63 18.13
N CYS A 108 0.89 -2.15 17.75
CA CYS A 108 -0.18 -1.75 18.67
C CYS A 108 -1.07 -2.92 19.13
#